data_AF-A0A832BPL0-F1
#
_entry.id   AF-A0A832BPL0-F1
#
_cell.length_a   1.000
_cell.length_b   1.000
_cell.length_c   1.000
_cell.angle_alpha   90.00
_cell.angle_beta   90.00
_cell.angle_gamma   90.00
#
_symmetry.space_group_name_H-M   'P 1'
#
loop_
_entity.id
_entity.type
_entity.pdbx_description
1 polymer ?
#
loop_
_entity_poly.entity_id
_entity_poly.type
_entity_poly.pdbx_seq_one_letter_code
_entity_poly.pdbx_strand_id
1 'polypeptide(L)'
;MQTTTALDNSLLQQWLMEKAEVSSIEENLKTKGFDPELVTGYVKEYKRIRYARRLYKGFLFLGAGAFIGFVSCILSLTNPIPSLYNFFLYGFISIAMALIFIGLYLVFEG
;
A
#
# COMPACT_ATOMS: atom_id res chain seq x y z
N MET A 1 22.54 -19.61 -24.76
CA MET A 1 22.91 -18.41 -23.99
C MET A 1 21.69 -17.51 -23.96
N GLN A 2 20.90 -17.56 -22.88
CA GLN A 2 19.72 -16.68 -22.72
C GLN A 2 20.17 -15.45 -21.95
N THR A 3 20.15 -14.32 -22.64
CA THR A 3 20.65 -13.01 -22.21
C THR A 3 19.82 -12.46 -21.06
N THR A 4 20.51 -12.28 -19.94
CA THR A 4 20.23 -11.46 -18.77
C THR A 4 19.95 -10.00 -19.17
N THR A 5 18.70 -9.64 -19.46
CA THR A 5 18.31 -8.22 -19.52
C THR A 5 16.81 -8.11 -19.30
N ALA A 6 16.43 -7.50 -18.18
CA ALA A 6 15.09 -7.39 -17.60
C ALA A 6 14.54 -8.69 -17.00
N LEU A 7 14.51 -8.74 -15.66
CA LEU A 7 13.59 -9.60 -14.91
C LEU A 7 12.24 -9.62 -15.62
N ASP A 8 11.72 -10.81 -15.91
CA ASP A 8 10.49 -10.95 -16.68
C ASP A 8 9.32 -10.37 -15.87
N ASN A 9 8.90 -9.17 -16.28
CA ASN A 9 7.85 -8.42 -15.61
C ASN A 9 6.51 -9.16 -15.65
N SER A 10 6.29 -10.05 -16.62
CA SER A 10 5.05 -10.82 -16.72
C SER A 10 4.91 -11.82 -15.56
N LEU A 11 6.00 -12.53 -15.22
CA LEU A 11 6.06 -13.44 -14.09
C LEU A 11 5.85 -12.70 -12.75
N LEU A 12 6.48 -11.53 -12.60
CA LEU A 12 6.30 -10.69 -11.42
C LEU A 12 4.84 -10.24 -11.25
N GLN A 13 4.17 -9.80 -12.32
CA GLN A 13 2.76 -9.41 -12.26
C GLN A 13 1.85 -10.59 -11.93
N GLN A 14 2.12 -11.77 -12.50
CA GLN A 14 1.36 -12.98 -12.21
C GLN A 14 1.44 -13.33 -10.71
N TRP A 15 2.65 -13.37 -10.12
CA TRP A 15 2.82 -13.63 -8.69
C TRP A 15 2.17 -12.56 -7.81
N LEU A 16 2.17 -11.30 -8.25
CA LEU A 16 1.49 -10.21 -7.56
C LEU A 16 -0.05 -10.35 -7.60
N MET A 17 -0.60 -10.88 -8.70
CA MET A 17 -2.04 -11.15 -8.82
C MET A 17 -2.46 -12.35 -7.98
N GLU A 18 -1.64 -13.41 -8.00
CA GLU A 18 -1.86 -14.64 -7.24
C GLU A 18 -1.59 -14.45 -5.73
N LYS A 19 -0.99 -13.31 -5.34
CA LYS A 19 -0.47 -13.06 -3.98
C LYS A 19 0.45 -14.20 -3.52
N ALA A 20 1.26 -14.73 -4.43
CA ALA A 20 2.12 -15.87 -4.19
C ALA A 20 3.06 -15.60 -3.01
N GLU A 21 3.29 -16.63 -2.20
CA GLU A 21 4.22 -16.57 -1.08
C GLU A 21 5.67 -16.54 -1.60
N VAL A 22 6.54 -15.84 -0.89
CA VAL A 22 7.96 -15.71 -1.28
C VAL A 22 8.63 -17.09 -1.36
N SER A 23 8.31 -17.98 -0.40
CA SER A 23 8.76 -19.38 -0.37
C SER A 23 8.36 -20.14 -1.63
N SER A 24 7.11 -20.00 -2.07
CA SER A 24 6.62 -20.61 -3.30
C SER A 24 7.26 -20.03 -4.56
N ILE A 25 7.59 -18.73 -4.58
CA ILE A 25 8.31 -18.10 -5.70
C ILE A 25 9.73 -18.64 -5.80
N GLU A 26 10.43 -18.77 -4.66
CA GLU A 26 11.78 -19.34 -4.60
C GLU A 26 11.80 -20.80 -5.06
N GLU A 27 10.84 -21.61 -4.62
CA GLU A 27 10.73 -23.01 -5.01
C GLU A 27 10.46 -23.14 -6.51
N ASN A 28 9.48 -22.40 -7.06
CA ASN A 28 9.15 -22.41 -8.48
C ASN A 28 10.34 -21.99 -9.36
N LEU A 29 11.12 -21.00 -8.92
CA LEU A 29 12.30 -20.55 -9.66
C LEU A 29 13.43 -21.59 -9.61
N LYS A 30 13.63 -22.26 -8.48
CA LYS A 30 14.59 -23.37 -8.36
C LYS A 30 14.18 -24.56 -9.21
N THR A 31 12.89 -24.93 -9.25
CA THR A 31 12.40 -26.05 -10.09
C THR A 31 12.56 -25.77 -11.59
N LYS A 32 12.46 -24.49 -11.99
CA LYS A 32 12.69 -24.06 -13.37
C LYS A 32 14.18 -23.96 -13.74
N GLY A 33 15.09 -24.27 -12.83
CA GLY A 33 16.54 -24.31 -13.08
C GLY A 33 17.19 -22.93 -13.17
N PHE A 34 16.59 -21.89 -12.58
CA PHE A 34 17.21 -20.56 -12.53
C PHE A 34 18.40 -20.55 -11.56
N ASP A 35 19.42 -19.77 -11.93
CA ASP A 35 20.59 -19.51 -11.09
C ASP A 35 20.16 -18.87 -9.75
N PRO A 36 20.71 -19.30 -8.59
CA PRO A 36 20.45 -18.70 -7.28
C PRO A 36 20.59 -17.17 -7.23
N GLU A 37 21.49 -16.57 -8.02
CA GLU A 37 21.62 -15.12 -8.10
C GLU A 37 20.38 -14.47 -8.73
N LEU A 38 19.85 -15.07 -9.80
CA LEU A 38 18.63 -14.61 -10.47
C LEU A 38 17.40 -14.79 -9.58
N VAL A 39 17.32 -15.89 -8.82
CA VAL A 39 16.23 -16.12 -7.86
C VAL A 39 16.18 -15.01 -6.82
N THR A 40 17.34 -14.66 -6.26
CA THR A 40 17.44 -13.59 -5.27
C THR A 40 17.03 -12.24 -5.87
N GLY A 41 17.37 -11.99 -7.13
CA GLY A 41 16.91 -10.82 -7.90
C GLY A 41 15.38 -10.74 -8.01
N TYR A 42 14.72 -11.83 -8.43
CA TYR A 42 13.26 -11.89 -8.54
C TYR A 42 12.56 -11.68 -7.20
N VAL A 43 13.04 -12.34 -6.14
CA VAL A 43 12.48 -12.20 -4.79
C VAL A 43 12.62 -10.78 -4.27
N LYS A 44 13.79 -10.16 -4.46
CA LYS A 44 14.03 -8.78 -4.05
C LYS A 44 13.10 -7.81 -4.76
N GLU A 45 12.94 -7.94 -6.07
CA GLU A 45 12.08 -7.04 -6.84
C GLU A 45 10.59 -7.26 -6.53
N TYR A 46 10.17 -8.52 -6.34
CA TYR A 46 8.82 -8.85 -5.88
C TYR A 46 8.50 -8.20 -4.51
N LYS A 47 9.40 -8.35 -3.53
CA LYS A 47 9.26 -7.72 -2.21
C LYS A 47 9.19 -6.19 -2.33
N ARG A 48 10.05 -5.59 -3.16
CA ARG A 48 10.07 -4.15 -3.42
C ARG A 48 8.73 -3.66 -3.98
N ILE A 49 8.18 -4.34 -4.99
CA ILE A 49 6.89 -3.95 -5.60
C ILE A 49 5.76 -4.11 -4.58
N ARG A 50 5.74 -5.20 -3.80
CA ARG A 50 4.74 -5.43 -2.77
C ARG A 50 4.77 -4.34 -1.69
N TYR A 51 5.97 -3.97 -1.23
CA TYR A 51 6.17 -2.89 -0.28
C TYR A 51 5.74 -1.53 -0.85
N ALA A 52 6.13 -1.21 -2.08
CA ALA A 52 5.72 0.03 -2.75
C ALA A 52 4.19 0.14 -2.90
N ARG A 53 3.50 -0.96 -3.24
CA ARG A 53 2.02 -1.00 -3.30
C ARG A 53 1.38 -0.78 -1.93
N ARG A 54 1.97 -1.30 -0.85
CA ARG A 54 1.50 -1.09 0.53
C ARG A 54 1.67 0.37 0.93
N LEU A 55 2.86 0.94 0.72
CA LEU A 55 3.16 2.34 0.97
C LEU A 55 2.19 3.27 0.24
N TYR A 56 1.97 3.04 -1.06
CA TYR A 56 1.06 3.86 -1.85
C TYR A 56 -0.36 3.85 -1.27
N LYS A 57 -0.87 2.68 -0.86
CA LYS A 57 -2.16 2.59 -0.16
C LYS A 57 -2.13 3.35 1.16
N GLY A 58 -1.07 3.22 1.94
CA GLY A 58 -0.91 3.96 3.20
C GLY A 58 -0.94 5.47 3.00
N PHE A 59 -0.22 5.99 2.01
CA PHE A 59 -0.27 7.41 1.63
C PHE A 59 -1.65 7.85 1.14
N LEU A 60 -2.37 6.99 0.41
CA LEU A 60 -3.74 7.29 -0.02
C LEU A 60 -4.68 7.43 1.18
N PHE A 61 -4.59 6.51 2.16
CA PHE A 61 -5.36 6.59 3.41
C PHE A 61 -5.01 7.83 4.24
N LEU A 62 -3.72 8.15 4.36
CA LEU A 62 -3.25 9.38 5.01
C LEU A 62 -3.81 10.63 4.34
N GLY A 63 -3.70 10.73 3.02
CA GLY A 63 -4.19 11.87 2.24
C GLY A 63 -5.71 12.04 2.36
N ALA A 64 -6.46 10.94 2.26
CA ALA A 64 -7.92 10.97 2.43
C ALA A 64 -8.33 11.39 3.85
N GLY A 65 -7.68 10.83 4.88
CA GLY A 65 -7.94 11.20 6.27
C GLY A 65 -7.61 12.67 6.56
N ALA A 66 -6.46 13.16 6.09
CA ALA A 66 -6.06 14.56 6.23
C ALA A 66 -7.05 15.51 5.52
N PHE A 67 -7.52 15.15 4.31
CA PHE A 67 -8.50 15.94 3.57
C PHE A 67 -9.85 15.99 4.29
N ILE A 68 -10.37 14.85 4.77
CA ILE A 68 -11.63 14.80 5.53
C ILE A 68 -11.52 15.61 6.82
N GLY A 69 -10.41 15.49 7.55
CA GLY A 69 -10.16 16.28 8.76
C GLY A 69 -10.12 17.78 8.47
N PHE A 70 -9.46 18.19 7.38
CA PHE A 70 -9.40 19.59 6.96
C PHE A 70 -10.78 20.16 6.61
N VAL A 71 -11.57 19.43 5.82
CA VAL A 71 -12.95 19.84 5.47
C VAL A 71 -13.82 19.92 6.72
N SER A 72 -13.68 18.97 7.65
CA SER A 72 -14.37 18.98 8.94
C SER A 72 -14.05 20.22 9.77
N CYS A 73 -12.77 20.62 9.82
CA CYS A 73 -12.35 21.85 10.50
C CYS A 73 -12.96 23.10 9.85
N ILE A 74 -12.96 23.20 8.53
CA ILE A 74 -13.57 24.34 7.82
C ILE A 74 -15.08 24.42 8.10
N LEU A 75 -15.80 23.30 8.02
CA LEU A 75 -17.24 23.26 8.27
C LEU A 75 -17.58 23.62 9.73
N SER A 76 -16.72 23.21 10.67
CA SER A 76 -16.87 23.58 12.08
C SER A 76 -16.65 25.08 12.30
N LEU A 77 -15.64 25.68 11.65
CA LEU A 77 -15.32 27.10 11.78
C LEU A 77 -16.35 28.01 11.10
N THR A 78 -16.80 27.64 9.90
CA THR A 78 -17.81 28.42 9.16
C THR A 78 -19.20 28.26 9.77
N ASN A 79 -19.42 27.19 10.55
CA ASN A 79 -20.66 26.86 11.24
C ASN A 79 -21.93 27.15 10.41
N PRO A 80 -22.02 26.63 9.17
CA PRO A 80 -23.13 26.96 8.28
C PRO A 80 -24.46 26.44 8.82
N ILE A 81 -24.43 25.38 9.63
CA ILE A 81 -25.61 24.75 10.25
C ILE A 81 -25.27 24.41 11.71
N PRO A 82 -25.75 25.20 12.70
CA PRO A 82 -25.42 25.02 14.12
C PRO A 82 -25.76 23.64 14.71
N SER A 83 -26.80 22.99 14.19
CA SER A 83 -27.24 21.67 14.67
C SER A 83 -26.32 20.53 14.24
N LEU A 84 -25.52 20.71 13.18
CA LEU A 84 -24.61 19.68 12.66
C LEU A 84 -23.17 19.88 13.14
N TYR A 85 -22.87 20.94 13.89
CA TYR A 85 -21.52 21.23 14.40
C TYR A 85 -20.88 20.02 15.06
N ASN A 86 -21.57 19.39 16.03
CA ASN A 86 -21.07 18.20 16.72
C ASN A 86 -20.91 16.99 15.79
N PHE A 87 -21.74 16.88 14.75
CA PHE A 87 -21.63 15.80 13.78
C PHE A 87 -20.38 15.96 12.91
N PHE A 88 -20.08 17.17 12.46
CA PHE A 88 -18.83 17.41 11.71
C PHE A 88 -17.62 17.17 12.62
N LEU A 89 -17.62 17.82 13.79
CA LEU A 89 -16.47 17.81 14.69
C LEU A 89 -16.18 16.44 15.30
N TYR A 90 -17.19 15.67 15.72
CA TYR A 90 -16.93 14.35 16.29
C TYR A 90 -17.01 13.23 15.25
N GLY A 91 -17.92 13.32 14.27
CA GLY A 91 -18.10 12.29 13.25
C GLY A 91 -16.94 12.25 12.26
N PHE A 92 -16.75 13.33 11.49
CA PHE A 92 -15.74 13.34 10.45
C PHE A 92 -14.31 13.34 11.00
N ILE A 93 -14.06 13.97 12.15
CA ILE A 93 -12.72 13.90 12.76
C ILE A 93 -12.40 12.48 13.23
N SER A 94 -13.36 11.76 13.80
CA SER A 94 -13.12 10.35 14.19
C SER A 94 -12.82 9.47 12.97
N ILE A 95 -13.56 9.67 11.87
CA ILE A 95 -13.30 8.98 10.59
C ILE A 95 -11.92 9.36 10.04
N ALA A 96 -11.58 10.65 10.04
CA ALA A 96 -10.29 11.14 9.60
C ALA A 96 -9.14 10.52 10.41
N MET A 97 -9.25 10.47 11.74
CA MET A 97 -8.27 9.85 12.62
C MET A 97 -8.12 8.35 12.36
N ALA A 98 -9.23 7.62 12.19
CA ALA A 98 -9.18 6.21 11.84
C ALA A 98 -8.43 5.96 10.52
N LEU A 99 -8.72 6.75 9.49
CA LEU A 99 -8.03 6.65 8.19
C LEU A 99 -6.55 7.00 8.30
N ILE A 100 -6.20 8.01 9.10
CA ILE A 100 -4.80 8.39 9.34
C ILE A 100 -4.06 7.24 10.03
N PHE A 101 -4.61 6.66 11.10
CA PHE A 101 -3.97 5.53 11.79
C PHE A 101 -3.82 4.30 10.91
N ILE A 102 -4.84 3.97 10.09
CA ILE A 102 -4.74 2.88 9.10
C ILE A 102 -3.64 3.19 8.07
N GLY A 103 -3.57 4.44 7.60
CA GLY A 103 -2.55 4.88 6.66
C GLY A 103 -1.14 4.78 7.25
N LEU A 104 -0.93 5.27 8.48
CA LEU A 104 0.33 5.14 9.20
C LEU A 104 0.72 3.69 9.44
N TYR A 105 -0.24 2.84 9.81
CA TYR A 105 -0.01 1.41 9.97
C TYR A 105 0.49 0.76 8.67
N LEU A 106 -0.10 1.11 7.54
CA LEU A 106 0.34 0.60 6.24
C LEU A 106 1.72 1.15 5.82
N VAL A 107 2.10 2.35 6.27
CA VAL A 107 3.40 2.96 5.96
C VAL A 107 4.51 2.42 6.86
N PHE A 108 4.27 2.29 8.16
CA PHE A 108 5.29 1.93 9.14
C PHE A 108 5.44 0.45 9.37
N GLU A 109 4.38 -0.34 9.20
CA GLU A 109 4.53 -1.79 9.28
C GLU A 109 5.11 -2.29 7.94
N GLY A 110 6.43 -2.40 7.91
CA GLY A 110 7.25 -2.86 6.78
C GLY A 110 8.09 -4.05 7.17
#